data_AF-A0A6V6ZK59-F1
#
_entry.id   AF-A0A6V6ZK59-F1
#
_cell.length_a   1.000
_cell.length_b   1.000
_cell.length_c   1.000
_cell.angle_alpha   90.00
_cell.angle_beta   90.00
_cell.angle_gamma   90.00
#
_symmetry.space_group_name_H-M   'P 1'
#
loop_
_entity.id
_entity.type
_entity.pdbx_description
1 polymer ?
#
loop_
_entity_poly.entity_id
_entity_poly.type
_entity_poly.pdbx_seq_one_letter_code
_entity_poly.pdbx_strand_id
1 'polypeptide(L)'
;MKNSAVLEQLENWIAVRPNDLQAIRRLVTLLDMSNSAQGVSGAFGRAQSKLASTLPKDWQQAFLAPSECAVAYKGWLNVLKSAGIKHAVPVAQVFSGQVLKVQGKVPYCDARLKFFSETKVIPALCHGCYKVQILPETLEKMIQAYLVLLKLDLPGNNTRKCMIELRDGIKYPYKGYIYCNSADEAKACLAAFEGKLAEFGVSGLHLKISHGCSEYGLEYPAFKYSVNAEQTEFEAPKDWAGIEEQYFKGTKFPKPQIKAHTKPFISLRDVFVFRTWAKYAQLIGDETATPFIAQGGPDLPAQFVKRVKAQAAQRNAELTELAAMSQGAAG
;
A
#
# COMPACT_ATOMS: atom_id res chain seq x y z
N MET A 1 -12.24 -16.98 -16.31
CA MET A 1 -13.43 -16.85 -17.21
C MET A 1 -14.20 -15.54 -17.03
N LYS A 2 -14.69 -15.13 -15.83
CA LYS A 2 -15.59 -13.96 -15.69
C LYS A 2 -15.06 -12.59 -16.16
N ASN A 3 -13.74 -12.39 -16.27
CA ASN A 3 -13.17 -11.11 -16.70
C ASN A 3 -12.47 -11.15 -18.07
N SER A 4 -12.36 -12.30 -18.77
CA SER A 4 -11.54 -12.40 -20.00
C SER A 4 -12.02 -11.45 -21.09
N ALA A 5 -13.31 -11.46 -21.40
CA ALA A 5 -13.91 -10.57 -22.40
C ALA A 5 -13.74 -9.08 -22.03
N VAL A 6 -13.84 -8.73 -20.74
CA VAL A 6 -13.64 -7.35 -20.27
C VAL A 6 -12.18 -6.93 -20.40
N LEU A 7 -11.24 -7.83 -20.10
CA LEU A 7 -9.81 -7.59 -20.27
C LEU A 7 -9.47 -7.35 -21.75
N GLU A 8 -9.97 -8.21 -22.66
CA GLU A 8 -9.79 -8.05 -24.11
C GLU A 8 -10.40 -6.75 -24.64
N GLN A 9 -11.62 -6.40 -24.20
CA GLN A 9 -12.26 -5.13 -24.56
C GLN A 9 -11.43 -3.92 -24.12
N LEU A 10 -10.89 -3.96 -22.90
CA LEU A 10 -10.05 -2.87 -22.39
C LEU A 10 -8.71 -2.78 -23.13
N GLU A 11 -8.08 -3.91 -23.46
CA GLU A 11 -6.86 -3.95 -24.26
C GLU A 11 -7.09 -3.33 -25.65
N ASN A 12 -8.16 -3.74 -26.35
CA ASN A 12 -8.52 -3.19 -27.65
C ASN A 12 -8.84 -1.70 -27.56
N TRP A 13 -9.54 -1.26 -26.52
CA TRP A 13 -9.83 0.15 -26.28
C TRP A 13 -8.55 0.96 -26.09
N ILE A 14 -7.63 0.49 -25.25
CA ILE A 14 -6.37 1.19 -24.96
C ILE A 14 -5.43 1.19 -26.17
N ALA A 15 -5.48 0.17 -27.02
CA ALA A 15 -4.73 0.16 -28.28
C ALA A 15 -5.15 1.32 -29.21
N VAL A 16 -6.44 1.70 -29.20
CA VAL A 16 -6.97 2.85 -29.96
C VAL A 16 -6.84 4.16 -29.18
N ARG A 17 -6.96 4.12 -27.85
CA ARG A 17 -6.92 5.28 -26.95
C ARG A 17 -5.85 5.10 -25.87
N PRO A 18 -4.55 5.18 -26.23
CA PRO A 18 -3.44 4.89 -25.32
C PRO A 18 -3.33 5.84 -24.12
N ASN A 19 -4.01 6.99 -24.17
CA ASN A 19 -3.98 8.02 -23.13
C ASN A 19 -5.18 7.92 -22.15
N ASP A 20 -6.08 6.95 -22.33
CA ASP A 20 -7.21 6.75 -21.41
C ASP A 20 -6.74 6.10 -20.09
N LEU A 21 -6.32 6.95 -19.16
CA LEU A 21 -5.81 6.54 -17.85
C LEU A 21 -6.86 5.79 -17.01
N GLN A 22 -8.15 6.05 -17.22
CA GLN A 22 -9.20 5.34 -16.48
C GLN A 22 -9.31 3.90 -16.98
N ALA A 23 -9.30 3.70 -18.29
CA ALA A 23 -9.27 2.37 -18.90
C ALA A 23 -8.00 1.61 -18.49
N ILE A 24 -6.82 2.25 -18.54
CA ILE A 24 -5.56 1.64 -18.08
C ILE A 24 -5.65 1.21 -16.62
N ARG A 25 -6.15 2.09 -15.73
CA ARG A 25 -6.31 1.76 -14.30
C ARG A 25 -7.24 0.57 -14.10
N ARG A 26 -8.35 0.52 -14.82
CA ARG A 26 -9.30 -0.60 -14.75
C ARG A 26 -8.65 -1.89 -15.23
N LEU A 27 -7.96 -1.86 -16.37
CA LEU A 27 -7.27 -3.03 -16.94
C LEU A 27 -6.22 -3.59 -15.98
N VAL A 28 -5.30 -2.74 -15.50
CA VAL A 28 -4.23 -3.15 -14.57
C VAL A 28 -4.80 -3.70 -13.26
N THR A 29 -5.91 -3.14 -12.77
CA THR A 29 -6.59 -3.65 -11.57
C THR A 29 -7.18 -5.04 -11.80
N LEU A 30 -7.86 -5.25 -12.93
CA LEU A 30 -8.44 -6.55 -13.25
C LEU A 30 -7.38 -7.61 -13.53
N LEU A 31 -6.27 -7.25 -14.18
CA LEU A 31 -5.12 -8.13 -14.38
C LEU A 31 -4.52 -8.57 -13.04
N ASP A 32 -4.28 -7.64 -12.13
CA ASP A 32 -3.75 -7.94 -10.80
C ASP A 32 -4.67 -8.88 -10.01
N MET A 33 -5.98 -8.64 -10.05
CA MET A 33 -6.98 -9.47 -9.36
C MET A 33 -7.19 -10.84 -9.98
N SER A 34 -6.91 -10.99 -11.27
CA SER A 34 -7.05 -12.27 -11.97
C SER A 34 -5.98 -13.29 -11.59
N ASN A 35 -4.88 -12.84 -10.97
CA ASN A 35 -3.69 -13.63 -10.64
C ASN A 35 -3.09 -14.46 -11.80
N SER A 36 -3.61 -14.30 -13.02
CA SER A 36 -3.18 -14.98 -14.23
C SER A 36 -3.66 -14.18 -15.45
N ALA A 37 -2.71 -13.72 -16.26
CA ALA A 37 -3.01 -13.13 -17.57
C ALA A 37 -3.10 -14.20 -18.68
N GLN A 38 -3.20 -15.48 -18.31
CA GLN A 38 -3.25 -16.59 -19.26
C GLN A 38 -4.47 -16.44 -20.18
N GLY A 39 -4.22 -16.30 -21.48
CA GLY A 39 -5.23 -16.07 -22.50
C GLY A 39 -5.48 -14.60 -22.89
N VAL A 40 -4.91 -13.62 -22.17
CA VAL A 40 -5.06 -12.20 -22.56
C VAL A 40 -3.97 -11.83 -23.56
N SER A 41 -4.37 -11.56 -24.81
CA SER A 41 -3.44 -11.35 -25.92
C SER A 41 -2.91 -9.92 -26.04
N GLY A 42 -3.48 -8.93 -25.33
CA GLY A 42 -3.10 -7.52 -25.45
C GLY A 42 -1.76 -7.13 -24.82
N ALA A 43 -1.34 -5.88 -25.01
CA ALA A 43 -0.01 -5.41 -24.60
C ALA A 43 0.20 -5.51 -23.07
N PHE A 44 -0.81 -5.16 -22.27
CA PHE A 44 -0.73 -5.19 -20.81
C PHE A 44 -0.77 -6.63 -20.29
N GLY A 45 -1.60 -7.50 -20.87
CA GLY A 45 -1.71 -8.92 -20.53
C GLY A 45 -0.43 -9.70 -20.85
N ARG A 46 0.20 -9.43 -21.99
CA ARG A 46 1.52 -10.00 -22.34
C ARG A 46 2.61 -9.51 -21.39
N ALA A 47 2.61 -8.22 -21.04
CA ALA A 47 3.55 -7.67 -20.07
C ALA A 47 3.37 -8.30 -18.68
N GLN A 48 2.13 -8.40 -18.18
CA GLN A 48 1.79 -9.07 -16.93
C GLN A 48 2.28 -10.53 -16.90
N SER A 49 2.04 -11.28 -17.99
CA SER A 49 2.50 -12.67 -18.11
C SER A 49 4.02 -12.77 -18.05
N LYS A 50 4.73 -11.90 -18.79
CA LYS A 50 6.20 -11.90 -18.84
C LYS A 50 6.83 -11.52 -17.50
N LEU A 51 6.27 -10.53 -16.80
CA LEU A 51 6.72 -10.15 -15.46
C LEU A 51 6.60 -11.31 -14.47
N ALA A 52 5.52 -12.08 -14.57
CA ALA A 52 5.28 -13.20 -13.66
C ALA A 52 6.24 -14.38 -13.87
N SER A 53 6.79 -14.56 -15.08
CA SER A 53 7.65 -15.71 -15.43
C SER A 53 9.15 -15.51 -15.18
N THR A 54 9.60 -14.29 -14.86
CA THR A 54 11.04 -13.93 -14.86
C THR A 54 11.70 -13.85 -13.48
N LEU A 55 11.06 -14.39 -12.44
CA LEU A 55 11.53 -14.20 -11.07
C LEU A 55 12.39 -15.38 -10.59
N PRO A 56 13.54 -15.13 -9.96
CA PRO A 56 14.31 -16.19 -9.33
C PRO A 56 13.54 -16.79 -8.14
N LYS A 57 13.97 -17.97 -7.71
CA LYS A 57 13.50 -18.54 -6.45
C LYS A 57 13.83 -17.56 -5.31
N ASP A 58 12.89 -17.36 -4.39
CA ASP A 58 13.03 -16.46 -3.24
C ASP A 58 13.42 -15.02 -3.62
N TRP A 59 12.93 -14.54 -4.77
CA TRP A 59 13.21 -13.21 -5.31
C TRP A 59 13.00 -12.07 -4.31
N GLN A 60 12.07 -12.21 -3.37
CA GLN A 60 11.82 -11.20 -2.35
C GLN A 60 13.06 -10.95 -1.48
N GLN A 61 13.77 -12.03 -1.13
CA GLN A 61 15.02 -11.93 -0.38
C GLN A 61 16.16 -11.47 -1.29
N ALA A 62 16.23 -11.99 -2.52
CA ALA A 62 17.25 -11.60 -3.49
C ALA A 62 17.24 -10.09 -3.81
N PHE A 63 16.07 -9.44 -3.75
CA PHE A 63 15.93 -8.02 -4.04
C PHE A 63 15.91 -7.12 -2.80
N LEU A 64 16.28 -7.62 -1.61
CA LEU A 64 16.45 -6.78 -0.42
C LEU A 64 17.62 -5.81 -0.56
N ALA A 65 18.67 -6.21 -1.30
CA ALA A 65 19.78 -5.33 -1.66
C ALA A 65 19.28 -4.27 -2.65
N PRO A 66 19.47 -2.96 -2.38
CA PRO A 66 18.91 -1.89 -3.21
C PRO A 66 19.41 -1.93 -4.66
N SER A 67 20.69 -2.28 -4.86
CA SER A 67 21.30 -2.45 -6.18
C SER A 67 20.62 -3.56 -6.99
N GLU A 68 20.43 -4.73 -6.37
CA GLU A 68 19.75 -5.87 -6.99
C GLU A 68 18.30 -5.54 -7.31
N CYS A 69 17.60 -4.87 -6.39
CA CYS A 69 16.23 -4.40 -6.62
C CYS A 69 16.14 -3.44 -7.80
N ALA A 70 17.07 -2.47 -7.89
CA ALA A 70 17.11 -1.52 -8.98
C ALA A 70 17.38 -2.19 -10.35
N VAL A 71 18.25 -3.20 -10.39
CA VAL A 71 18.50 -4.04 -11.58
C VAL A 71 17.25 -4.82 -11.97
N ALA A 72 16.58 -5.48 -11.03
CA ALA A 72 15.33 -6.19 -11.28
C ALA A 72 14.24 -5.24 -11.80
N TYR A 73 14.09 -4.08 -11.17
CA TYR A 73 13.14 -3.04 -11.57
C TYR A 73 13.42 -2.50 -12.98
N LYS A 74 14.68 -2.29 -13.36
CA LYS A 74 15.06 -1.97 -14.75
C LYS A 74 14.59 -3.05 -15.72
N GLY A 75 14.77 -4.32 -15.37
CA GLY A 75 14.27 -5.47 -16.14
C GLY A 75 12.75 -5.39 -16.35
N TRP A 76 11.99 -5.08 -15.29
CA TRP A 76 10.54 -4.93 -15.38
C TRP A 76 10.13 -3.75 -16.27
N LEU A 77 10.79 -2.59 -16.15
CA LEU A 77 10.54 -1.44 -17.03
C LEU A 77 10.83 -1.76 -18.50
N ASN A 78 11.86 -2.55 -18.79
CA ASN A 78 12.15 -3.01 -20.15
C ASN A 78 11.04 -3.90 -20.72
N VAL A 79 10.37 -4.70 -19.90
CA VAL A 79 9.18 -5.47 -20.32
C VAL A 79 8.06 -4.52 -20.77
N LEU A 80 7.77 -3.49 -19.98
CA LEU A 80 6.75 -2.49 -20.32
C LEU A 80 7.12 -1.72 -21.61
N LYS A 81 8.38 -1.29 -21.74
CA LYS A 81 8.90 -0.61 -22.92
C LYS A 81 8.76 -1.48 -24.17
N SER A 82 9.14 -2.75 -24.08
CA SER A 82 9.04 -3.71 -25.20
C SER A 82 7.59 -3.99 -25.60
N ALA A 83 6.65 -3.89 -24.64
CA ALA A 83 5.22 -4.00 -24.90
C ALA A 83 4.59 -2.71 -25.44
N GLY A 84 5.35 -1.61 -25.57
CA GLY A 84 4.84 -0.31 -26.03
C GLY A 84 4.01 0.45 -24.99
N ILE A 85 4.10 0.08 -23.71
CA ILE A 85 3.35 0.73 -22.62
C ILE A 85 4.05 2.05 -22.26
N LYS A 86 3.48 3.17 -22.72
CA LYS A 86 4.04 4.52 -22.53
C LYS A 86 3.52 5.25 -21.29
N HIS A 87 2.32 4.92 -20.82
CA HIS A 87 1.66 5.61 -19.72
C HIS A 87 1.42 4.68 -18.54
N ALA A 88 1.72 5.17 -17.34
CA ALA A 88 1.40 4.52 -16.09
C ALA A 88 0.32 5.31 -15.34
N VAL A 89 -0.56 4.59 -14.67
CA VAL A 89 -1.46 5.22 -13.71
C VAL A 89 -0.77 5.31 -12.35
N PRO A 90 -0.88 6.44 -11.64
CA PRO A 90 -0.40 6.53 -10.27
C PRO A 90 -1.16 5.52 -9.40
N VAL A 91 -0.40 4.66 -8.73
CA VAL A 91 -0.90 3.71 -7.73
C VAL A 91 -0.11 3.95 -6.44
N ALA A 92 -0.74 4.64 -5.49
CA ALA A 92 -0.08 5.03 -4.25
C ALA A 92 0.08 3.87 -3.26
N GLN A 93 -0.73 2.81 -3.38
CA GLN A 93 -0.80 1.73 -2.41
C GLN A 93 -0.88 0.34 -3.05
N VAL A 94 -0.27 -0.63 -2.37
CA VAL A 94 -0.30 -2.05 -2.70
C VAL A 94 -0.74 -2.86 -1.49
N PHE A 95 -1.45 -3.96 -1.74
CA PHE A 95 -1.94 -4.86 -0.71
C PHE A 95 -1.38 -6.28 -0.93
N SER A 96 -1.19 -7.01 0.16
CA SER A 96 -0.93 -8.45 0.17
C SER A 96 -1.67 -9.12 1.34
N GLY A 97 -1.74 -10.45 1.36
CA GLY A 97 -2.51 -11.20 2.34
C GLY A 97 -4.00 -11.32 2.02
N GLN A 98 -4.82 -11.68 2.99
CA GLN A 98 -6.28 -11.75 2.83
C GLN A 98 -6.87 -10.36 2.55
N VAL A 99 -8.08 -10.31 2.00
CA VAL A 99 -8.86 -9.05 1.95
C VAL A 99 -9.12 -8.57 3.36
N LEU A 100 -8.95 -7.26 3.57
CA LEU A 100 -9.16 -6.63 4.86
C LEU A 100 -10.55 -6.91 5.40
N LYS A 101 -10.57 -7.54 6.58
CA LYS A 101 -11.74 -7.70 7.42
C LYS A 101 -11.39 -7.23 8.82
N VAL A 102 -12.33 -6.56 9.44
CA VAL A 102 -12.32 -6.24 10.86
C VAL A 102 -13.50 -6.98 11.46
N GLN A 103 -13.26 -7.84 12.47
CA GLN A 103 -14.29 -8.68 13.08
C GLN A 103 -15.13 -9.45 12.04
N GLY A 104 -14.46 -10.01 11.02
CA GLY A 104 -15.09 -10.78 9.94
C GLY A 104 -15.83 -9.96 8.86
N LYS A 105 -15.94 -8.63 9.01
CA LYS A 105 -16.64 -7.74 8.06
C LYS A 105 -15.67 -6.87 7.27
N VAL A 106 -16.00 -6.60 6.01
CA VAL A 106 -15.23 -5.66 5.17
C VAL A 106 -15.45 -4.24 5.71
N PRO A 107 -14.38 -3.48 6.01
CA PRO A 107 -14.54 -2.23 6.72
C PRO A 107 -14.94 -1.04 5.86
N TYR A 108 -14.92 -1.12 4.53
CA TYR A 108 -15.26 0.01 3.63
C TYR A 108 -14.72 1.35 4.14
N CYS A 109 -13.40 1.41 4.40
CA CYS A 109 -12.75 2.49 5.15
C CYS A 109 -13.09 3.88 4.60
N ASP A 110 -13.21 4.05 3.29
CA ASP A 110 -13.54 5.35 2.68
C ASP A 110 -14.92 5.86 3.10
N ALA A 111 -15.94 4.98 3.09
CA ALA A 111 -17.29 5.33 3.51
C ALA A 111 -17.35 5.66 5.02
N ARG A 112 -16.57 4.92 5.82
CA ARG A 112 -16.49 5.12 7.28
C ARG A 112 -15.69 6.36 7.68
N LEU A 113 -14.62 6.67 6.94
CA LEU A 113 -13.88 7.92 7.11
C LEU A 113 -14.73 9.12 6.71
N LYS A 114 -15.52 9.01 5.63
CA LYS A 114 -16.50 10.03 5.25
C LYS A 114 -17.52 10.25 6.36
N PHE A 115 -18.14 9.17 6.86
CA PHE A 115 -19.06 9.24 7.99
C PHE A 115 -18.44 9.96 9.19
N PHE A 116 -17.25 9.54 9.63
CA PHE A 116 -16.53 10.21 10.72
C PHE A 116 -16.28 11.69 10.44
N SER A 117 -15.89 12.06 9.22
CA SER A 117 -15.62 13.46 8.89
C SER A 117 -16.87 14.35 9.01
N GLU A 118 -18.06 13.79 8.81
CA GLU A 118 -19.34 14.50 8.83
C GLU A 118 -20.01 14.49 10.22
N THR A 119 -19.81 13.43 11.00
CA THR A 119 -20.52 13.24 12.28
C THR A 119 -19.62 13.29 13.51
N LYS A 120 -18.30 13.17 13.32
CA LYS A 120 -17.30 12.91 14.36
C LYS A 120 -17.48 11.60 15.12
N VAL A 121 -18.44 10.77 14.73
CA VAL A 121 -18.66 9.45 15.34
C VAL A 121 -17.66 8.45 14.77
N ILE A 122 -16.93 7.75 15.65
CA ILE A 122 -16.11 6.61 15.23
C ILE A 122 -17.05 5.43 14.96
N PRO A 123 -17.05 4.84 13.75
CA PRO A 123 -17.92 3.69 13.47
C PRO A 123 -17.56 2.50 14.37
N ALA A 124 -18.57 1.78 14.88
CA ALA A 124 -18.39 0.70 15.85
C ALA A 124 -17.41 -0.37 15.37
N LEU A 125 -17.45 -0.70 14.06
CA LEU A 125 -16.54 -1.66 13.46
C LEU A 125 -15.06 -1.25 13.59
N CYS A 126 -14.76 0.05 13.64
CA CYS A 126 -13.40 0.55 13.74
C CYS A 126 -12.78 0.39 15.13
N HIS A 127 -13.56 0.12 16.19
CA HIS A 127 -13.07 -0.18 17.54
C HIS A 127 -12.33 -1.53 17.62
N GLY A 128 -12.54 -2.42 16.64
CA GLY A 128 -11.78 -3.66 16.53
C GLY A 128 -10.57 -3.56 15.59
N CYS A 129 -10.23 -2.37 15.07
CA CYS A 129 -9.24 -2.24 14.01
C CYS A 129 -7.86 -1.88 14.58
N TYR A 130 -7.03 -2.88 14.85
CA TYR A 130 -5.64 -2.69 15.26
C TYR A 130 -4.70 -2.85 14.08
N LYS A 131 -3.52 -2.23 14.14
CA LYS A 131 -2.51 -2.33 13.09
C LYS A 131 -1.12 -2.27 13.67
N VAL A 132 -0.23 -3.14 13.20
CA VAL A 132 1.20 -2.84 13.22
C VAL A 132 1.45 -1.78 12.15
N GLN A 133 1.99 -0.63 12.53
CA GLN A 133 2.48 0.40 11.63
C GLN A 133 3.98 0.20 11.44
N ILE A 134 4.38 0.20 10.18
CA ILE A 134 5.78 0.19 9.74
C ILE A 134 6.00 1.56 9.13
N LEU A 135 7.03 2.28 9.58
CA LEU A 135 7.27 3.67 9.21
C LEU A 135 8.66 3.80 8.58
N PRO A 136 8.80 3.43 7.29
CA PRO A 136 10.04 3.65 6.56
C PRO A 136 10.29 5.14 6.34
N GLU A 137 11.55 5.55 6.49
CA GLU A 137 11.96 6.94 6.30
C GLU A 137 12.42 7.20 4.86
N THR A 138 12.82 6.16 4.13
CA THR A 138 13.29 6.23 2.74
C THR A 138 12.56 5.25 1.84
N LEU A 139 12.61 5.49 0.51
CA LEU A 139 12.06 4.60 -0.50
C LEU A 139 12.73 3.23 -0.45
N GLU A 140 14.05 3.19 -0.21
CA GLU A 140 14.78 1.94 -0.01
C GLU A 140 14.16 1.12 1.12
N LYS A 141 13.98 1.72 2.30
CA LYS A 141 13.39 1.05 3.46
C LYS A 141 11.94 0.64 3.20
N MET A 142 11.21 1.43 2.43
CA MET A 142 9.85 1.11 2.01
C MET A 142 9.79 -0.13 1.11
N ILE A 143 10.71 -0.24 0.15
CA ILE A 143 10.84 -1.41 -0.73
C ILE A 143 11.25 -2.64 0.09
N GLN A 144 12.25 -2.52 0.98
CA GLN A 144 12.65 -3.61 1.87
C GLN A 144 11.48 -4.10 2.73
N ALA A 145 10.74 -3.19 3.37
CA ALA A 145 9.55 -3.53 4.15
C ALA A 145 8.51 -4.28 3.31
N TYR A 146 8.24 -3.82 2.08
CA TYR A 146 7.33 -4.50 1.17
C TYR A 146 7.78 -5.92 0.84
N LEU A 147 9.06 -6.14 0.53
CA LEU A 147 9.62 -7.45 0.22
C LEU A 147 9.57 -8.41 1.41
N VAL A 148 9.90 -7.93 2.63
CA VAL A 148 9.78 -8.69 3.87
C VAL A 148 8.32 -9.10 4.10
N LEU A 149 7.37 -8.17 3.94
CA LEU A 149 5.94 -8.44 4.10
C LEU A 149 5.40 -9.51 3.13
N LEU A 150 5.97 -9.64 1.93
CA LEU A 150 5.61 -10.69 0.97
C LEU A 150 6.10 -12.08 1.40
N LYS A 151 7.13 -12.17 2.24
CA LYS A 151 7.66 -13.44 2.79
C LYS A 151 7.25 -13.72 4.22
N LEU A 152 6.62 -12.76 4.88
CA LEU A 152 6.13 -12.92 6.25
C LEU A 152 4.95 -13.89 6.27
N ASP A 153 5.13 -15.06 6.88
CA ASP A 153 4.03 -15.97 7.15
C ASP A 153 3.35 -15.57 8.46
N LEU A 154 2.02 -15.47 8.44
CA LEU A 154 1.20 -15.13 9.61
C LEU A 154 0.01 -16.08 9.64
N PRO A 155 -0.42 -16.58 10.81
CA PRO A 155 -1.52 -17.56 10.91
C PRO A 155 -2.81 -17.10 10.22
N GLY A 156 -3.16 -15.81 10.33
CA GLY A 156 -4.35 -15.24 9.69
C GLY A 156 -4.15 -14.85 8.22
N ASN A 157 -2.94 -15.01 7.67
CA ASN A 157 -2.47 -14.36 6.45
C ASN A 157 -2.96 -12.89 6.39
N ASN A 158 -2.69 -12.14 7.48
CA ASN A 158 -3.25 -10.82 7.73
C ASN A 158 -3.13 -9.89 6.52
N THR A 159 -4.10 -9.01 6.34
CA THR A 159 -3.98 -7.99 5.29
C THR A 159 -2.79 -7.10 5.58
N ARG A 160 -1.97 -6.90 4.57
CA ARG A 160 -0.82 -6.02 4.61
C ARG A 160 -1.01 -4.93 3.57
N LYS A 161 -0.56 -3.71 3.88
CA LYS A 161 -0.65 -2.58 2.95
C LYS A 161 0.62 -1.75 3.02
N CYS A 162 1.17 -1.42 1.87
CA CYS A 162 2.25 -0.45 1.73
C CYS A 162 1.74 0.74 0.92
N MET A 163 2.03 1.97 1.35
CA MET A 163 1.63 3.19 0.65
C MET A 163 2.58 4.37 0.83
N ILE A 164 2.55 5.30 -0.13
CA ILE A 164 3.04 6.67 0.04
C ILE A 164 1.97 7.55 0.70
N GLU A 165 2.39 8.50 1.53
CA GLU A 165 1.50 9.44 2.21
C GLU A 165 1.28 10.70 1.35
N LEU A 166 0.03 10.91 0.92
CA LEU A 166 -0.36 12.05 0.08
C LEU A 166 -1.32 13.00 0.80
N ARG A 167 -1.55 12.79 2.10
CA ARG A 167 -2.39 13.65 2.94
C ARG A 167 -1.51 14.69 3.64
N ASP A 168 -1.99 15.92 3.65
CA ASP A 168 -1.30 17.03 4.30
C ASP A 168 -1.29 16.86 5.83
N GLY A 169 -0.24 17.33 6.49
CA GLY A 169 -0.11 17.32 7.95
C GLY A 169 0.11 15.93 8.59
N ILE A 170 0.08 14.85 7.82
CA ILE A 170 0.32 13.50 8.33
C ILE A 170 1.80 13.15 8.20
N LYS A 171 2.48 12.90 9.34
CA LYS A 171 3.89 12.49 9.38
C LYS A 171 4.15 11.11 8.73
N TYR A 172 5.40 10.89 8.36
CA TYR A 172 6.05 9.82 7.62
C TYR A 172 5.64 9.75 6.14
N PRO A 173 6.59 9.87 5.19
CA PRO A 173 6.29 9.87 3.75
C PRO A 173 5.90 8.48 3.23
N TYR A 174 6.29 7.41 3.93
CA TYR A 174 6.01 6.02 3.59
C TYR A 174 5.39 5.29 4.77
N LYS A 175 4.47 4.36 4.48
CA LYS A 175 3.81 3.56 5.50
C LYS A 175 3.58 2.13 5.05
N GLY A 176 3.92 1.20 5.92
CA GLY A 176 3.46 -0.18 5.88
C GLY A 176 2.46 -0.44 7.01
N TYR A 177 1.56 -1.39 6.80
CA TYR A 177 0.59 -1.83 7.77
C TYR A 177 0.45 -3.35 7.74
N ILE A 178 0.30 -3.95 8.92
CA ILE A 178 -0.28 -5.28 9.10
C ILE A 178 -1.57 -5.08 9.90
N TYR A 179 -2.71 -5.42 9.31
CA TYR A 179 -4.02 -5.23 9.95
C TYR A 179 -4.37 -6.41 10.86
N CYS A 180 -4.87 -6.10 12.04
CA CYS A 180 -5.18 -7.03 13.13
C CYS A 180 -6.56 -6.71 13.73
N ASN A 181 -7.19 -7.69 14.36
CA ASN A 181 -8.51 -7.61 14.97
C ASN A 181 -8.47 -7.39 16.49
N SER A 182 -7.29 -7.46 17.10
CA SER A 182 -7.08 -7.18 18.53
C SER A 182 -5.68 -6.64 18.79
N ALA A 183 -5.50 -6.05 19.98
CA ALA A 183 -4.18 -5.64 20.46
C ALA A 183 -3.20 -6.82 20.53
N ASP A 184 -3.65 -7.99 21.00
CA ASP A 184 -2.79 -9.17 21.15
C ASP A 184 -2.39 -9.76 19.80
N GLU A 185 -3.30 -9.79 18.82
CA GLU A 185 -2.94 -10.16 17.45
C GLU A 185 -1.92 -9.17 16.87
N ALA A 186 -2.04 -7.88 17.16
CA ALA A 186 -1.07 -6.87 16.73
C ALA A 186 0.31 -7.07 17.38
N LYS A 187 0.38 -7.41 18.67
CA LYS A 187 1.64 -7.76 19.36
C LYS A 187 2.29 -8.99 18.73
N ALA A 188 1.52 -10.05 18.47
CA ALA A 188 2.02 -11.26 17.83
C ALA A 188 2.52 -11.00 16.40
N CYS A 189 1.78 -10.20 15.61
CA CYS A 189 2.19 -9.82 14.27
C CYS A 189 3.45 -8.94 14.27
N LEU A 190 3.59 -8.04 15.26
CA LEU A 190 4.78 -7.21 15.41
C LEU A 190 6.00 -8.09 15.69
N ALA A 191 5.93 -8.98 16.67
CA ALA A 191 7.02 -9.90 17.00
C ALA A 191 7.42 -10.79 15.81
N ALA A 192 6.43 -11.31 15.07
CA ALA A 192 6.70 -12.10 13.86
C ALA A 192 7.41 -11.28 12.77
N PHE A 193 6.99 -10.02 12.57
CA PHE A 193 7.63 -9.15 11.59
C PHE A 193 9.04 -8.77 12.01
N GLU A 194 9.27 -8.43 13.29
CA GLU A 194 10.61 -8.16 13.84
C GLU A 194 11.53 -9.37 13.70
N GLY A 195 11.05 -10.58 13.99
CA GLY A 195 11.80 -11.81 13.75
C GLY A 195 12.19 -11.98 12.28
N LYS A 196 11.27 -11.67 11.35
CA LYS A 196 11.55 -11.75 9.90
C LYS A 196 12.52 -10.68 9.41
N LEU A 197 12.47 -9.48 10.00
CA LEU A 197 13.44 -8.42 9.74
C LEU A 197 14.85 -8.85 10.18
N ALA A 198 14.96 -9.44 11.38
CA ALA A 198 16.23 -9.97 11.90
C ALA A 198 16.78 -11.11 11.02
N GLU A 199 15.93 -12.06 10.62
CA GLU A 199 16.29 -13.14 9.69
C GLU A 199 16.86 -12.61 8.36
N PHE A 200 16.31 -11.51 7.86
CA PHE A 200 16.70 -10.90 6.59
C PHE A 200 17.77 -9.81 6.72
N GLY A 201 18.26 -9.53 7.93
CA GLY A 201 19.24 -8.47 8.18
C GLY A 201 18.74 -7.07 7.84
N VAL A 202 17.42 -6.83 7.93
CA VAL A 202 16.82 -5.52 7.64
C VAL A 202 16.65 -4.74 8.94
N SER A 203 17.30 -3.58 9.03
CA SER A 203 17.24 -2.66 10.16
C SER A 203 16.77 -1.26 9.74
N GLY A 204 16.58 -0.35 10.71
CA GLY A 204 16.23 1.05 10.45
C GLY A 204 14.77 1.27 10.04
N LEU A 205 13.86 0.42 10.53
CA LEU A 205 12.41 0.61 10.40
C LEU A 205 11.83 0.94 11.77
N HIS A 206 11.12 2.07 11.88
CA HIS A 206 10.37 2.37 13.08
C HIS A 206 9.03 1.62 13.06
N LEU A 207 8.77 0.83 14.11
CA LEU A 207 7.59 -0.01 14.25
C LEU A 207 6.78 0.41 15.47
N LYS A 208 5.44 0.39 15.34
CA LYS A 208 4.54 0.61 16.49
C LYS A 208 3.19 -0.03 16.26
N ILE A 209 2.45 -0.28 17.34
CA ILE A 209 1.04 -0.66 17.26
C ILE A 209 0.17 0.60 17.26
N SER A 210 -0.91 0.57 16.50
CA SER A 210 -1.92 1.63 16.44
C SER A 210 -3.33 1.08 16.45
N HIS A 211 -4.28 1.93 16.83
CA HIS A 211 -5.70 1.61 16.89
C HIS A 211 -6.50 2.59 15.99
N GLY A 212 -7.31 2.03 15.09
CA GLY A 212 -8.13 2.74 14.11
C GLY A 212 -7.37 3.58 13.07
N CYS A 213 -8.06 4.56 12.52
CA CYS A 213 -7.53 5.51 11.55
C CYS A 213 -6.82 6.67 12.26
N SER A 214 -5.86 7.31 11.57
CA SER A 214 -5.09 8.43 12.15
C SER A 214 -5.98 9.60 12.55
N GLU A 215 -7.03 9.84 11.77
CA GLU A 215 -8.05 10.88 11.96
C GLU A 215 -8.76 10.74 13.31
N TYR A 216 -9.04 9.51 13.75
CA TYR A 216 -9.75 9.26 15.00
C TYR A 216 -8.91 9.64 16.22
N GLY A 217 -7.63 9.29 16.22
CA GLY A 217 -6.72 9.63 17.33
C GLY A 217 -6.33 11.11 17.39
N LEU A 218 -6.55 11.87 16.31
CA LEU A 218 -6.40 13.32 16.33
C LEU A 218 -7.59 13.99 17.05
N GLU A 219 -8.81 13.53 16.77
CA GLU A 219 -10.04 14.05 17.40
C GLU A 219 -10.24 13.51 18.82
N TYR A 220 -10.00 12.22 19.02
CA TYR A 220 -10.17 11.51 20.30
C TYR A 220 -8.84 10.89 20.74
N PRO A 221 -7.96 11.65 21.42
CA PRO A 221 -6.66 11.13 21.89
C PRO A 221 -6.77 9.87 22.75
N ALA A 222 -7.83 9.73 23.54
CA ALA A 222 -8.12 8.55 24.35
C ALA A 222 -8.36 7.26 23.52
N PHE A 223 -8.69 7.38 22.24
CA PHE A 223 -8.86 6.22 21.35
C PHE A 223 -7.51 5.65 20.87
N LYS A 224 -6.42 6.40 21.02
CA LYS A 224 -5.08 5.95 20.60
C LYS A 224 -4.65 4.72 21.40
N TYR A 225 -3.96 3.82 20.70
CA TYR A 225 -3.30 2.70 21.36
C TYR A 225 -2.21 3.19 22.32
N SER A 226 -2.18 2.63 23.53
CA SER A 226 -1.09 2.79 24.49
C SER A 226 -0.61 1.41 24.95
N VAL A 227 0.71 1.20 24.98
CA VAL A 227 1.33 -0.06 25.42
C VAL A 227 1.25 -0.21 26.94
N ASN A 228 1.36 0.90 27.67
CA ASN A 228 1.57 0.92 29.12
C ASN A 228 0.35 1.39 29.92
N ALA A 229 -0.72 1.83 29.25
CA ALA A 229 -1.98 2.06 29.95
C ALA A 229 -2.64 0.71 30.22
N GLU A 230 -3.20 0.52 31.41
CA GLU A 230 -4.31 -0.42 31.56
C GLU A 230 -5.29 -0.07 30.43
N GLN A 231 -5.47 -0.96 29.46
CA GLN A 231 -6.28 -0.68 28.27
C GLN A 231 -7.73 -0.55 28.71
N THR A 232 -8.09 0.65 29.16
CA THR A 232 -9.47 1.08 29.27
C THR A 232 -9.95 1.21 27.83
N GLU A 233 -10.85 0.32 27.43
CA GLU A 233 -11.51 0.43 26.14
C GLU A 233 -12.13 1.82 26.03
N PHE A 234 -11.92 2.49 24.89
CA PHE A 234 -12.55 3.77 24.66
C PHE A 234 -14.07 3.59 24.73
N GLU A 235 -14.69 4.19 25.74
CA GLU A 235 -16.14 4.14 25.92
C GLU A 235 -16.83 5.05 24.89
N ALA A 236 -17.50 4.44 23.93
CA ALA A 236 -18.29 5.18 22.94
C ALA A 236 -19.52 5.82 23.61
N PRO A 237 -19.81 7.11 23.34
CA PRO A 237 -21.08 7.71 23.72
C PRO A 237 -22.29 6.90 23.23
N LYS A 238 -23.33 6.81 24.08
CA LYS A 238 -24.49 5.90 23.86
C LYS A 238 -25.29 6.20 22.60
N ASP A 239 -25.30 7.45 22.15
CA ASP A 239 -26.03 7.93 20.98
C ASP A 239 -25.36 7.59 19.64
N TRP A 240 -24.06 7.27 19.64
CA TRP A 240 -23.28 6.97 18.44
C TRP A 240 -23.86 5.83 17.59
N ALA A 241 -24.38 4.80 18.24
CA ALA A 241 -25.00 3.66 17.56
C ALA A 241 -26.19 4.09 16.69
N GLY A 242 -27.06 4.97 17.21
CA GLY A 242 -28.21 5.49 16.48
C GLY A 242 -27.81 6.37 15.29
N ILE A 243 -26.76 7.18 15.47
CA ILE A 243 -26.20 8.03 14.41
C ILE A 243 -25.63 7.17 13.26
N GLU A 244 -24.84 6.13 13.59
CA GLU A 244 -24.27 5.24 12.57
C GLU A 244 -25.36 4.47 11.80
N GLU A 245 -26.36 3.94 12.52
CA GLU A 245 -27.48 3.23 11.90
C GLU A 245 -28.25 4.12 10.92
N GLN A 246 -28.60 5.33 11.35
CA GLN A 246 -29.34 6.28 10.52
C GLN A 246 -28.54 6.68 9.28
N TYR A 247 -27.24 6.95 9.43
CA TYR A 247 -26.39 7.38 8.33
C TYR A 247 -26.22 6.31 7.25
N PHE A 248 -26.05 5.04 7.66
CA PHE A 248 -25.88 3.94 6.72
C PHE A 248 -27.20 3.26 6.32
N LYS A 249 -28.35 3.77 6.77
CA LYS A 249 -29.67 3.24 6.42
C LYS A 249 -29.84 3.20 4.89
N GLY A 250 -30.15 2.01 4.36
CA GLY A 250 -30.33 1.80 2.92
C GLY A 250 -29.02 1.75 2.10
N THR A 251 -27.86 1.94 2.72
CA THR A 251 -26.57 1.85 2.03
C THR A 251 -26.27 0.40 1.65
N LYS A 252 -26.02 0.15 0.36
CA LYS A 252 -25.61 -1.17 -0.14
C LYS A 252 -24.10 -1.20 -0.32
N PHE A 253 -23.43 -2.00 0.50
CA PHE A 253 -21.99 -2.21 0.37
C PHE A 253 -21.67 -3.35 -0.60
N PRO A 254 -20.78 -3.14 -1.59
CA PRO A 254 -20.46 -4.14 -2.59
C PRO A 254 -19.60 -5.27 -2.00
N LYS A 255 -19.91 -6.53 -2.35
CA LYS A 255 -19.08 -7.67 -1.92
C LYS A 255 -17.66 -7.57 -2.49
N PRO A 256 -16.63 -8.01 -1.76
CA PRO A 256 -15.28 -8.12 -2.29
C PRO A 256 -15.25 -8.98 -3.56
N GLN A 257 -14.47 -8.53 -4.54
CA GLN A 257 -14.30 -9.23 -5.81
C GLN A 257 -13.27 -10.36 -5.74
N ILE A 258 -12.37 -10.32 -4.75
CA ILE A 258 -11.33 -11.31 -4.48
C ILE A 258 -11.37 -11.73 -3.01
N LYS A 259 -10.75 -12.87 -2.69
CA LYS A 259 -10.59 -13.34 -1.30
C LYS A 259 -9.27 -12.90 -0.67
N ALA A 260 -8.20 -12.84 -1.47
CA ALA A 260 -6.85 -12.47 -1.04
C ALA A 260 -6.12 -11.71 -2.14
N HIS A 261 -5.17 -10.87 -1.73
CA HIS A 261 -4.21 -10.14 -2.55
C HIS A 261 -2.87 -10.88 -2.68
N THR A 262 -2.69 -12.02 -2.01
CA THR A 262 -1.47 -12.82 -2.09
C THR A 262 -1.23 -13.29 -3.52
N LYS A 263 -0.02 -13.03 -4.02
CA LYS A 263 0.47 -13.48 -5.33
C LYS A 263 1.96 -13.84 -5.22
N PRO A 264 2.41 -14.93 -5.87
CA PRO A 264 3.81 -15.37 -5.80
C PRO A 264 4.76 -14.61 -6.74
N PHE A 265 4.25 -13.62 -7.48
CA PHE A 265 4.96 -12.91 -8.55
C PHE A 265 4.81 -11.39 -8.46
N ILE A 266 5.62 -10.69 -9.26
CA ILE A 266 5.49 -9.25 -9.53
C ILE A 266 4.46 -9.04 -10.65
N SER A 267 3.44 -8.27 -10.35
CA SER A 267 2.41 -7.87 -11.30
C SER A 267 2.76 -6.57 -12.01
N LEU A 268 2.09 -6.30 -13.12
CA LEU A 268 2.13 -5.00 -13.79
C LEU A 268 1.69 -3.87 -12.85
N ARG A 269 0.74 -4.15 -11.95
CA ARG A 269 0.32 -3.19 -10.92
C ARG A 269 1.46 -2.85 -9.96
N ASP A 270 2.26 -3.84 -9.53
CA ASP A 270 3.40 -3.59 -8.65
C ASP A 270 4.48 -2.75 -9.34
N VAL A 271 4.72 -2.98 -10.63
CA VAL A 271 5.64 -2.14 -11.42
C VAL A 271 5.13 -0.70 -11.48
N PHE A 272 3.81 -0.48 -11.63
CA PHE A 272 3.21 0.86 -11.59
C PHE A 272 3.28 1.49 -10.20
N VAL A 273 3.15 0.70 -9.13
CA VAL A 273 3.36 1.15 -7.75
C VAL A 273 4.79 1.61 -7.56
N PHE A 274 5.78 0.80 -7.96
CA PHE A 274 7.20 1.14 -7.83
C PHE A 274 7.54 2.39 -8.64
N ARG A 275 7.00 2.50 -9.86
CA ARG A 275 7.12 3.73 -10.68
C ARG A 275 6.55 4.96 -9.99
N THR A 276 5.40 4.80 -9.33
CA THR A 276 4.71 5.87 -8.58
C THR A 276 5.53 6.27 -7.36
N TRP A 277 6.01 5.31 -6.57
CA TRP A 277 6.81 5.54 -5.38
C TRP A 277 8.17 6.16 -5.71
N ALA A 278 8.87 5.65 -6.73
CA ALA A 278 10.12 6.25 -7.20
C ALA A 278 9.93 7.71 -7.60
N LYS A 279 8.88 8.02 -8.37
CA LYS A 279 8.59 9.41 -8.75
C LYS A 279 8.23 10.28 -7.55
N TYR A 280 7.46 9.76 -6.61
CA TYR A 280 7.11 10.44 -5.38
C TYR A 280 8.38 10.79 -4.59
N ALA A 281 9.22 9.81 -4.32
CA ALA A 281 10.48 9.92 -3.60
C ALA A 281 11.41 10.98 -4.24
N GLN A 282 11.58 10.92 -5.57
CA GLN A 282 12.33 11.93 -6.32
C GLN A 282 11.81 13.36 -6.06
N LEU A 283 10.49 13.52 -6.07
CA LEU A 283 9.86 14.84 -5.97
C LEU A 283 9.92 15.41 -4.54
N ILE A 284 10.03 14.57 -3.51
CA ILE A 284 10.17 15.01 -2.12
C ILE A 284 11.63 15.10 -1.64
N GLY A 285 12.59 14.79 -2.52
CA GLY A 285 14.02 14.86 -2.22
C GLY A 285 14.58 13.66 -1.46
N ASP A 286 13.98 12.49 -1.60
CA ASP A 286 14.54 11.24 -1.08
C ASP A 286 15.61 10.71 -2.04
N GLU A 287 16.87 10.80 -1.62
CA GLU A 287 18.04 10.45 -2.43
C GLU A 287 18.13 8.95 -2.77
N THR A 288 17.52 8.09 -1.95
CA THR A 288 17.48 6.64 -2.18
C THR A 288 16.67 6.26 -3.42
N ALA A 289 15.94 7.22 -4.01
CA ALA A 289 15.23 7.05 -5.26
C ALA A 289 16.12 7.01 -6.50
N THR A 290 17.36 7.51 -6.41
CA THR A 290 18.26 7.70 -7.56
C THR A 290 18.43 6.43 -8.42
N PRO A 291 18.72 5.24 -7.84
CA PRO A 291 18.87 4.00 -8.62
C PRO A 291 17.60 3.58 -9.37
N PHE A 292 16.42 3.93 -8.84
CA PHE A 292 15.11 3.59 -9.41
C PHE A 292 14.67 4.60 -10.48
N ILE A 293 15.03 5.88 -10.33
CA ILE A 293 14.68 6.93 -11.29
C ILE A 293 15.55 6.88 -12.55
N ALA A 294 16.84 6.54 -12.41
CA ALA A 294 17.78 6.45 -13.54
C ALA A 294 17.31 5.50 -14.66
N GLN A 295 16.41 4.56 -14.33
CA GLN A 295 15.87 3.59 -15.28
C GLN A 295 14.78 4.16 -16.20
N GLY A 296 14.28 5.37 -15.91
CA GLY A 296 13.15 5.97 -16.63
C GLY A 296 11.85 5.20 -16.37
N GLY A 297 11.06 4.99 -17.42
CA GLY A 297 9.80 4.26 -17.36
C GLY A 297 8.62 5.06 -17.92
N PRO A 298 7.42 4.46 -17.92
CA PRO A 298 6.23 5.12 -18.45
C PRO A 298 5.92 6.42 -17.71
N ASP A 299 5.29 7.35 -18.43
CA ASP A 299 4.95 8.66 -17.92
C ASP A 299 3.84 8.58 -16.88
N LEU A 300 3.98 9.41 -15.83
CA LEU A 300 2.93 9.64 -14.84
C LEU A 300 2.21 10.95 -15.18
N PRO A 301 0.89 11.05 -14.91
CA PRO A 301 0.09 12.23 -15.24
C PRO A 301 0.61 13.50 -14.56
N ALA A 302 0.59 14.63 -15.27
CA ALA A 302 1.03 15.92 -14.76
C ALA A 302 0.31 16.34 -13.46
N GLN A 303 -0.97 15.98 -13.31
CA GLN A 303 -1.74 16.25 -12.09
C GLN A 303 -1.14 15.57 -10.86
N PHE A 304 -0.64 14.34 -10.98
CA PHE A 304 0.04 13.65 -9.89
C PHE A 304 1.34 14.36 -9.52
N VAL A 305 2.15 14.73 -10.53
CA VAL A 305 3.39 15.48 -10.32
C VAL A 305 3.13 16.82 -9.64
N LYS A 306 2.11 17.57 -10.08
CA LYS A 306 1.70 18.84 -9.49
C LYS A 306 1.29 18.65 -8.02
N ARG A 307 0.49 17.63 -7.71
CA ARG A 307 0.09 17.31 -6.33
C ARG A 307 1.29 17.03 -5.43
N VAL A 308 2.22 16.19 -5.86
CA VAL A 308 3.39 15.84 -5.03
C VAL A 308 4.31 17.05 -4.84
N LYS A 309 4.54 17.84 -5.90
CA LYS A 309 5.33 19.07 -5.81
C LYS A 309 4.76 20.08 -4.80
N ALA A 310 3.44 20.16 -4.68
CA ALA A 310 2.78 21.07 -3.73
C ALA A 310 3.15 20.78 -2.26
N GLN A 311 3.52 19.54 -1.93
CA GLN A 311 3.93 19.13 -0.58
C GLN A 311 5.45 18.84 -0.45
N ALA A 312 6.22 19.04 -1.52
CA ALA A 312 7.62 18.62 -1.58
C ALA A 312 8.51 19.28 -0.51
N ALA A 313 8.38 20.59 -0.33
CA ALA A 313 9.19 21.33 0.65
C ALA A 313 8.94 20.84 2.09
N GLN A 314 7.66 20.64 2.45
CA GLN A 314 7.30 20.11 3.77
C GLN A 314 7.84 18.69 3.97
N ARG A 315 7.72 17.82 2.95
CA ARG A 315 8.22 16.44 3.02
C ARG A 315 9.74 16.38 3.08
N ASN A 316 10.43 17.29 2.41
CA ASN A 316 11.88 17.35 2.46
C ASN A 316 12.38 17.76 3.86
N ALA A 317 11.78 18.79 4.46
CA ALA A 317 12.09 19.19 5.84
C ALA A 317 11.82 18.05 6.84
N GLU A 318 10.72 17.33 6.65
CA GLU A 318 10.38 16.16 7.46
C GLU A 318 11.42 15.02 7.31
N LEU A 319 11.88 14.73 6.09
CA LEU A 319 12.94 13.74 5.87
C LEU A 319 14.22 14.11 6.62
N THR A 320 14.59 15.40 6.65
CA THR A 320 15.74 15.89 7.43
C THR A 320 15.53 15.69 8.94
N GLU A 321 14.34 15.98 9.47
CA GLU A 321 13.99 15.74 10.88
C GLU A 321 14.14 14.26 11.24
N LEU A 322 13.57 13.37 10.42
CA LEU A 322 13.62 11.92 10.63
C LEU A 322 15.06 11.38 10.60
N ALA A 323 15.86 11.82 9.63
CA ALA A 323 17.27 11.42 9.52
C ALA A 323 18.08 11.83 10.78
N ALA A 324 17.84 13.02 11.32
CA ALA A 324 18.49 13.48 12.54
C ALA A 324 18.09 12.66 13.77
N MET A 325 16.81 12.31 13.90
CA MET A 325 16.31 11.44 14.98
C MET A 325 16.95 10.05 14.94
N SER A 326 17.07 9.46 13.74
CA SER A 326 17.68 8.15 13.54
C SER A 326 19.19 8.13 13.87
N GLN A 327 19.91 9.24 13.65
CA GLN A 327 21.33 9.36 14.02
C GLN A 327 21.55 9.56 15.53
N GLY A 328 20.67 10.31 16.20
CA GLY A 328 20.76 10.55 17.65
C GLY A 328 20.42 9.34 18.53
N ALA A 329 19.66 8.37 18.01
CA ALA A 329 19.33 7.13 18.72
C ALA A 329 20.43 6.04 18.65
N ALA A 330 21.46 6.26 17.82
CA ALA A 330 22.58 5.33 17.63
C ALA A 330 23.87 5.74 18.36
N GLY A 331 23.83 6.85 19.13
CA GLY A 331 24.92 7.37 19.94
C GLY A 331 24.76 7.09 21.43
#